data_AF-A0A850JXI5-F1
#
_entry.id   AF-A0A850JXI5-F1
#
_cell.length_a   1.000
_cell.length_b   1.000
_cell.length_c   1.000
_cell.angle_alpha   90.00
_cell.angle_beta   90.00
_cell.angle_gamma   90.00
#
_symmetry.space_group_name_H-M   'P 1'
#
loop_
_entity.id
_entity.type
_entity.pdbx_description
1 polymer ?
#
loop_
_entity_poly.entity_id
_entity_poly.type
_entity_poly.pdbx_seq_one_letter_code
_entity_poly.pdbx_strand_id
1 'polypeptide(L)'
;MRKLLLNLSIAATTAIVFTACTGNAPTPQSAAKVDEKALCSVEKNGIEKVLATAKVYNEAAKANKLEFRRLGVNNSDLIIAVEEGIKSGAKEVNPKTFKGKKSKTVLPIDFAATRACKFGIAALSQAYEAKSTWRLAVPGDGFKY
;
A
#
# COMPACT_ATOMS: atom_id res chain seq x y z
N MET A 1 15.96 50.17 -2.77
CA MET A 1 16.94 49.08 -2.87
C MET A 1 16.39 47.84 -2.19
N ARG A 2 16.51 46.70 -2.89
CA ARG A 2 16.25 45.27 -2.57
C ARG A 2 15.61 44.88 -1.22
N LYS A 3 14.44 44.21 -1.37
CA LYS A 3 13.86 43.25 -0.42
C LYS A 3 14.88 42.14 -0.09
N LEU A 4 15.01 41.78 1.17
CA LEU A 4 15.54 40.48 1.58
C LEU A 4 14.62 39.92 2.67
N LEU A 5 13.46 39.42 2.24
CA LEU A 5 12.67 38.52 3.08
C LEU A 5 13.33 37.16 2.97
N LEU A 6 14.09 36.79 4.00
CA LEU A 6 14.55 35.43 4.21
C LEU A 6 13.32 34.53 4.39
N ASN A 7 12.86 33.95 3.28
CA ASN A 7 11.99 32.78 3.30
C ASN A 7 12.79 31.64 3.91
N LEU A 8 12.68 31.48 5.23
CA LEU A 8 13.10 30.27 5.93
C LEU A 8 12.09 29.17 5.56
N SER A 9 12.20 28.65 4.34
CA SER A 9 11.64 27.35 4.00
C SER A 9 12.38 26.31 4.84
N ILE A 10 11.82 25.99 6.00
CA ILE A 10 12.22 24.82 6.78
C ILE A 10 11.82 23.64 5.91
N ALA A 11 12.74 23.22 5.05
CA ALA A 11 12.73 21.89 4.47
C ALA A 11 12.89 20.94 5.65
N ALA A 12 11.77 20.54 6.24
CA ALA A 12 11.72 19.37 7.08
C ALA A 12 11.94 18.17 6.14
N THR A 13 13.21 17.91 5.82
CA THR A 13 13.65 16.58 5.40
C THR A 13 13.48 15.69 6.61
N THR A 14 12.24 15.28 6.87
CA THR A 14 11.98 14.13 7.73
C THR A 14 12.70 12.98 7.07
N ALA A 15 13.80 12.57 7.71
CA ALA A 15 14.62 11.46 7.29
C ALA A 15 13.68 10.28 7.02
N ILE A 16 13.58 9.89 5.75
CA ILE A 16 12.83 8.72 5.35
C ILE A 16 13.59 7.55 5.96
N VAL A 17 13.10 7.05 7.09
CA VAL A 17 13.60 5.80 7.66
C VAL A 17 13.13 4.68 6.73
N PHE A 18 13.84 4.54 5.61
CA PHE A 18 13.90 3.36 4.77
C PHE A 18 14.72 2.32 5.52
N THR A 19 14.10 1.61 6.47
CA THR A 19 14.68 0.35 6.97
C THR A 19 14.45 -0.84 6.04
N ALA A 20 14.04 -0.59 4.79
CA ALA A 20 14.16 -1.55 3.70
C ALA A 20 15.11 -0.97 2.65
N CYS A 21 16.38 -1.36 2.76
CA CYS A 21 17.42 -1.41 1.73
C CYS A 21 17.27 -0.49 0.50
N THR A 22 18.16 0.50 0.40
CA THR A 22 18.83 0.97 -0.83
C THR A 22 18.22 0.57 -2.18
N GLY A 23 17.64 1.53 -2.90
CA GLY A 23 17.70 1.64 -4.37
C GLY A 23 16.83 0.73 -5.25
N ASN A 24 16.31 -0.40 -4.76
CA ASN A 24 15.59 -1.37 -5.59
C ASN A 24 14.11 -1.46 -5.24
N ALA A 25 13.24 -1.48 -6.26
CA ALA A 25 11.80 -1.70 -6.10
C ALA A 25 11.51 -3.04 -5.37
N PRO A 26 10.45 -3.14 -4.55
CA PRO A 26 10.10 -4.38 -3.88
C PRO A 26 9.95 -5.55 -4.87
N THR A 27 10.46 -6.71 -4.49
CA THR A 27 10.28 -7.98 -5.22
C THR A 27 9.35 -8.89 -4.42
N PRO A 28 8.76 -9.94 -5.04
CA PRO A 28 8.02 -10.96 -4.31
C PRO A 28 8.78 -11.54 -3.10
N GLN A 29 10.08 -11.82 -3.27
CA GLN A 29 10.91 -12.38 -2.20
C GLN A 29 11.17 -11.38 -1.06
N SER A 30 11.44 -10.12 -1.37
CA SER A 30 11.67 -9.11 -0.32
C SER A 30 10.37 -8.79 0.42
N ALA A 31 9.24 -8.73 -0.29
CA ALA A 31 7.93 -8.51 0.30
C ALA A 31 7.50 -9.64 1.26
N ALA A 32 7.89 -10.90 1.00
CA ALA A 32 7.61 -12.01 1.91
C ALA A 32 8.38 -11.96 3.24
N LYS A 33 9.37 -11.08 3.38
CA LYS A 33 10.22 -10.97 4.58
C LYS A 33 9.90 -9.76 5.46
N VAL A 34 8.97 -8.89 5.03
CA VAL A 34 8.66 -7.67 5.78
C VAL A 34 7.59 -7.91 6.84
N ASP A 35 7.66 -7.15 7.94
CA ASP A 35 6.55 -7.06 8.88
C ASP A 35 5.47 -6.12 8.32
N GLU A 36 4.51 -6.71 7.60
CA GLU A 36 3.36 -6.00 7.01
C GLU A 36 2.58 -5.20 8.06
N LYS A 37 2.37 -5.76 9.26
CA LYS A 37 1.56 -5.12 10.31
C LYS A 37 2.26 -3.87 10.83
N ALA A 38 3.58 -3.95 11.04
CA ALA A 38 4.37 -2.81 11.45
C ALA A 38 4.45 -1.74 10.35
N LEU A 39 4.66 -2.13 9.09
CA LEU A 39 4.79 -1.19 7.97
C LEU A 39 3.48 -0.47 7.62
N CYS A 40 2.35 -1.16 7.69
CA CYS A 40 1.05 -0.61 7.29
C CYS A 40 0.27 0.03 8.46
N SER A 41 0.85 0.12 9.66
CA SER A 41 0.19 0.74 10.82
C SER A 41 0.19 2.27 10.68
N VAL A 42 -1.00 2.86 10.53
CA VAL A 42 -1.18 4.32 10.54
C VAL A 42 -0.87 4.92 11.91
N GLU A 43 -1.23 4.24 13.00
CA GLU A 43 -0.92 4.66 14.37
C GLU A 43 0.59 4.83 14.59
N LYS A 44 1.39 3.90 14.08
CA LYS A 44 2.86 3.92 14.26
C LYS A 44 3.60 4.80 13.25
N ASN A 45 3.11 4.88 12.02
CA ASN A 45 3.85 5.50 10.91
C ASN A 45 3.23 6.80 10.38
N GLY A 46 2.00 7.12 10.74
CA GLY A 46 1.21 8.16 10.11
C GLY A 46 0.68 7.77 8.74
N ILE A 47 -0.44 8.37 8.35
CA ILE A 47 -1.15 8.00 7.12
C ILE A 47 -0.33 8.27 5.85
N GLU A 48 0.45 9.33 5.81
CA GLU A 48 1.26 9.71 4.64
C GLU A 48 2.32 8.66 4.32
N LYS A 49 3.01 8.15 5.34
CA LYS A 49 4.04 7.11 5.18
C LYS A 49 3.43 5.77 4.79
N VAL A 50 2.26 5.43 5.34
CA VAL A 50 1.51 4.24 4.93
C VAL A 50 1.06 4.35 3.47
N LEU A 51 0.58 5.52 3.04
CA LEU A 51 0.20 5.76 1.64
C LEU A 51 1.40 5.68 0.70
N ALA A 52 2.54 6.26 1.07
CA ALA A 52 3.78 6.15 0.29
C ALA A 52 4.22 4.69 0.13
N THR A 53 4.13 3.91 1.21
CA THR A 53 4.42 2.46 1.18
C THR A 53 3.45 1.73 0.27
N ALA A 54 2.15 2.03 0.35
CA ALA A 54 1.12 1.46 -0.54
C ALA A 54 1.44 1.72 -2.03
N LYS A 55 1.84 2.95 -2.38
CA LYS A 55 2.23 3.31 -3.75
C LYS A 55 3.42 2.47 -4.23
N VAL A 56 4.50 2.42 -3.45
CA VAL A 56 5.72 1.68 -3.81
C VAL A 56 5.44 0.19 -4.04
N TYR A 57 4.73 -0.46 -3.11
CA TYR A 57 4.41 -1.88 -3.25
C TYR A 57 3.39 -2.16 -4.36
N ASN A 58 2.42 -1.26 -4.57
CA ASN A 58 1.45 -1.41 -5.65
C ASN A 58 2.10 -1.26 -7.03
N GLU A 59 3.03 -0.33 -7.23
CA GLU A 59 3.79 -0.23 -8.47
C GLU A 59 4.57 -1.51 -8.77
N ALA A 60 5.23 -2.07 -7.76
CA ALA A 60 5.92 -3.36 -7.89
C ALA A 60 4.94 -4.51 -8.18
N ALA A 61 3.77 -4.54 -7.54
CA ALA A 61 2.74 -5.54 -7.81
C ALA A 61 2.21 -5.42 -9.26
N LYS A 62 1.95 -4.21 -9.75
CA LYS A 62 1.56 -3.97 -11.16
C LYS A 62 2.64 -4.44 -12.14
N ALA A 63 3.92 -4.15 -11.88
CA ALA A 63 5.02 -4.59 -12.70
C ALA A 63 5.11 -6.13 -12.80
N ASN A 64 4.69 -6.83 -11.74
CA ASN A 64 4.58 -8.28 -11.69
C ASN A 64 3.21 -8.83 -12.16
N LYS A 65 2.28 -7.96 -12.60
CA LYS A 65 0.89 -8.31 -12.97
C LYS A 65 0.06 -8.93 -11.84
N LEU A 66 0.34 -8.52 -10.60
CA LEU A 66 -0.26 -9.03 -9.36
C LEU A 66 -1.14 -8.00 -8.64
N GLU A 67 -1.48 -6.88 -9.30
CA GLU A 67 -2.30 -5.84 -8.68
C GLU A 67 -3.57 -6.42 -8.05
N PHE A 68 -3.78 -6.13 -6.76
CA PHE A 68 -4.94 -6.65 -6.03
C PHE A 68 -6.24 -6.08 -6.62
N ARG A 69 -7.21 -6.95 -6.86
CA ARG A 69 -8.54 -6.62 -7.42
C ARG A 69 -9.63 -7.35 -6.66
N ARG A 70 -10.66 -6.63 -6.21
CA ARG A 70 -11.81 -7.22 -5.54
C ARG A 70 -13.07 -6.39 -5.75
N LEU A 71 -14.20 -7.05 -6.03
CA LEU A 71 -15.52 -6.42 -6.18
C LEU A 71 -15.54 -5.24 -7.16
N GLY A 72 -14.77 -5.34 -8.25
CA GLY A 72 -14.73 -4.30 -9.26
C GLY A 72 -13.86 -3.09 -8.93
N VAL A 73 -13.00 -3.16 -7.90
CA VAL A 73 -12.05 -2.11 -7.50
C VAL A 73 -10.64 -2.69 -7.49
N ASN A 74 -9.65 -1.96 -8.02
CA ASN A 74 -8.23 -2.32 -7.88
C ASN A 74 -7.59 -1.50 -6.75
N ASN A 75 -6.40 -1.91 -6.35
CA ASN A 75 -5.67 -1.21 -5.30
C ASN A 75 -5.24 0.21 -5.71
N SER A 76 -5.00 0.47 -7.00
CA SER A 76 -4.70 1.82 -7.50
C SER A 76 -5.85 2.80 -7.24
N ASP A 77 -7.10 2.41 -7.50
CA ASP A 77 -8.29 3.22 -7.25
C ASP A 77 -8.49 3.48 -5.75
N LEU A 78 -8.11 2.53 -4.89
CA LEU A 78 -8.11 2.71 -3.44
C LEU A 78 -7.04 3.72 -2.99
N ILE A 79 -5.82 3.62 -3.54
CA ILE A 79 -4.72 4.55 -3.27
C ILE A 79 -5.11 5.97 -3.70
N ILE A 80 -5.72 6.13 -4.88
CA ILE A 80 -6.20 7.43 -5.38
C ILE A 80 -7.25 8.00 -4.43
N ALA A 81 -8.23 7.20 -4.01
CA ALA A 81 -9.26 7.66 -3.09
C ALA A 81 -8.70 8.11 -1.72
N VAL A 82 -7.71 7.40 -1.20
CA VAL A 82 -6.99 7.82 0.03
C VAL A 82 -6.24 9.13 -0.19
N GLU A 83 -5.51 9.25 -1.31
CA GLU A 83 -4.76 10.46 -1.64
C GLU A 83 -5.67 11.70 -1.77
N GLU A 84 -6.78 11.56 -2.49
CA GLU A 84 -7.79 12.62 -2.61
C GLU A 84 -8.46 12.92 -1.25
N GLY A 85 -8.69 11.90 -0.44
CA GLY A 85 -9.24 12.05 0.91
C GLY A 85 -8.32 12.85 1.83
N ILE A 86 -7.01 12.58 1.81
CA ILE A 86 -6.02 13.34 2.60
C ILE A 86 -6.01 14.81 2.14
N LYS A 87 -5.96 15.05 0.83
CA LYS A 87 -5.94 16.42 0.27
C LYS A 87 -7.20 17.22 0.63
N SER A 88 -8.35 16.56 0.75
CA SER A 88 -9.63 17.21 1.09
C SER A 88 -9.95 17.22 2.59
N GLY A 89 -9.14 16.58 3.44
CA GLY A 89 -9.43 16.43 4.87
C GLY A 89 -10.60 15.50 5.18
N ALA A 90 -10.95 14.59 4.25
CA ALA A 90 -12.04 13.65 4.42
C ALA A 90 -11.71 12.58 5.46
N LYS A 91 -12.68 12.23 6.31
CA LYS A 91 -12.56 11.12 7.28
C LYS A 91 -12.84 9.76 6.65
N GLU A 92 -13.55 9.76 5.53
CA GLU A 92 -14.00 8.57 4.82
C GLU A 92 -13.75 8.72 3.33
N VAL A 93 -13.47 7.60 2.68
CA VAL A 93 -13.18 7.53 1.26
C VAL A 93 -13.97 6.43 0.59
N ASN A 94 -14.22 6.62 -0.70
CA ASN A 94 -14.96 5.68 -1.51
C ASN A 94 -14.27 5.54 -2.87
N PRO A 95 -13.57 4.41 -3.12
CA PRO A 95 -12.85 4.21 -4.37
C PRO A 95 -13.81 4.05 -5.55
N LYS A 96 -13.35 4.45 -6.73
CA LYS A 96 -14.08 4.18 -7.98
C LYS A 96 -13.93 2.70 -8.33
N THR A 97 -14.96 2.17 -8.97
CA THR A 97 -14.94 0.86 -9.61
C THR A 97 -14.28 0.96 -10.98
N PHE A 98 -13.97 -0.17 -11.59
CA PHE A 98 -13.46 -0.27 -12.97
C PHE A 98 -14.36 0.39 -14.02
N LYS A 99 -15.64 0.60 -13.69
CA LYS A 99 -16.61 1.30 -14.54
C LYS A 99 -16.73 2.79 -14.22
N GLY A 100 -15.82 3.34 -13.41
CA GLY A 100 -15.79 4.76 -13.01
C GLY A 100 -16.84 5.16 -11.97
N LYS A 101 -17.76 4.28 -11.59
CA LYS A 101 -18.78 4.56 -10.55
C LYS A 101 -18.16 4.45 -9.16
N LYS A 102 -18.59 5.26 -8.21
CA LYS A 102 -18.22 5.10 -6.79
C LYS A 102 -18.59 3.69 -6.31
N SER A 103 -17.71 3.05 -5.56
CA SER A 103 -18.02 1.80 -4.87
C SER A 103 -19.17 2.03 -3.87
N LYS A 104 -19.86 0.95 -3.49
CA LYS A 104 -20.80 1.03 -2.34
C LYS A 104 -20.05 0.95 -1.01
N THR A 105 -18.77 0.60 -1.04
CA THR A 105 -17.93 0.47 0.15
C THR A 105 -17.34 1.82 0.51
N VAL A 106 -17.85 2.41 1.58
CA VAL A 106 -17.25 3.57 2.25
C VAL A 106 -16.31 3.05 3.33
N LEU A 107 -15.10 3.61 3.39
CA LEU A 107 -14.05 3.18 4.32
C LEU A 107 -13.53 4.39 5.10
N PRO A 108 -13.30 4.27 6.42
CA PRO A 108 -12.49 5.24 7.15
C PRO A 108 -11.12 5.40 6.48
N ILE A 109 -10.62 6.63 6.38
CA ILE A 109 -9.44 6.93 5.57
C ILE A 109 -8.17 6.20 6.06
N ASP A 110 -7.97 6.09 7.37
CA ASP A 110 -6.85 5.36 7.97
C ASP A 110 -6.92 3.86 7.68
N PHE A 111 -8.14 3.30 7.71
CA PHE A 111 -8.37 1.91 7.36
C PHE A 111 -8.13 1.68 5.87
N ALA A 112 -8.57 2.59 5.01
CA ALA A 112 -8.33 2.53 3.57
C ALA A 112 -6.83 2.60 3.23
N ALA A 113 -6.07 3.48 3.89
CA ALA A 113 -4.62 3.57 3.74
C ALA A 113 -3.90 2.30 4.20
N THR A 114 -4.22 1.82 5.40
CA THR A 114 -3.70 0.55 5.94
C THR A 114 -3.97 -0.59 4.96
N ARG A 115 -5.22 -0.70 4.51
CA ARG A 115 -5.67 -1.74 3.57
C ARG A 115 -4.92 -1.67 2.24
N ALA A 116 -4.74 -0.48 1.68
CA ALA A 116 -4.02 -0.29 0.43
C ALA A 116 -2.55 -0.74 0.52
N CYS A 117 -1.91 -0.43 1.65
CA CYS A 117 -0.56 -0.87 1.96
C CYS A 117 -0.47 -2.41 2.04
N LYS A 118 -1.38 -3.03 2.81
CA LYS A 118 -1.43 -4.49 2.95
C LYS A 118 -1.66 -5.19 1.61
N PHE A 119 -2.55 -4.66 0.78
CA PHE A 119 -2.82 -5.23 -0.55
C PHE A 119 -1.59 -5.20 -1.46
N GLY A 120 -0.79 -4.14 -1.42
CA GLY A 120 0.47 -4.10 -2.18
C GLY A 120 1.49 -5.14 -1.71
N ILE A 121 1.69 -5.24 -0.39
CA ILE A 121 2.63 -6.20 0.21
C ILE A 121 2.17 -7.64 -0.05
N ALA A 122 0.92 -7.95 0.30
CA ALA A 122 0.34 -9.28 0.19
C ALA A 122 0.33 -9.81 -1.25
N ALA A 123 0.05 -8.96 -2.24
CA ALA A 123 0.11 -9.34 -3.64
C ALA A 123 1.49 -9.91 -4.04
N LEU A 124 2.56 -9.32 -3.54
CA LEU A 124 3.94 -9.74 -3.81
C LEU A 124 4.36 -10.92 -2.94
N SER A 125 4.07 -10.89 -1.63
CA SER A 125 4.47 -11.95 -0.71
C SER A 125 3.80 -13.28 -1.07
N GLN A 126 2.50 -13.26 -1.37
CA GLN A 126 1.74 -14.46 -1.73
C GLN A 126 2.26 -15.09 -3.04
N ALA A 127 2.70 -14.28 -4.01
CA ALA A 127 3.29 -14.80 -5.24
C ALA A 127 4.64 -15.50 -5.00
N TYR A 128 5.37 -15.13 -3.96
CA TYR A 128 6.57 -15.85 -3.54
C TYR A 128 6.22 -17.12 -2.78
N GLU A 129 5.36 -17.02 -1.77
CA GLU A 129 4.96 -18.13 -0.89
C GLU A 129 4.28 -19.27 -1.66
N ALA A 130 3.42 -18.92 -2.63
CA ALA A 130 2.67 -19.89 -3.44
C ALA A 130 3.57 -20.88 -4.18
N LYS A 131 4.83 -20.54 -4.47
CA LYS A 131 5.79 -21.44 -5.12
C LYS A 131 6.08 -22.69 -4.27
N SER A 132 6.02 -22.57 -2.96
CA SER A 132 6.27 -23.65 -2.00
C SER A 132 5.01 -24.16 -1.31
N THR A 133 3.97 -23.33 -1.15
CA THR A 133 2.80 -23.67 -0.36
C THR A 133 1.63 -24.23 -1.17
N TRP A 134 1.69 -24.22 -2.50
CA TRP A 134 0.57 -24.70 -3.35
C TRP A 134 0.17 -26.16 -3.06
N ARG A 135 1.14 -27.03 -2.75
CA ARG A 135 0.87 -28.44 -2.40
C ARG A 135 0.06 -28.57 -1.11
N LEU A 136 0.27 -27.65 -0.17
CA LEU A 136 -0.49 -27.60 1.09
C LEU A 136 -1.93 -27.10 0.88
N ALA A 137 -2.22 -26.48 -0.28
CA ALA A 137 -3.55 -25.99 -0.63
C ALA A 137 -4.40 -27.00 -1.42
N VAL A 138 -3.85 -28.18 -1.76
CA VAL A 138 -4.58 -29.27 -2.43
C VAL A 138 -5.20 -30.20 -1.36
N PRO A 139 -6.54 -30.29 -1.28
CA PRO A 139 -7.19 -31.22 -0.35
C PRO A 139 -6.78 -32.67 -0.70
N GLY A 140 -6.16 -33.37 0.25
CA GLY A 140 -5.80 -34.80 0.13
C GLY A 140 -4.31 -35.11 0.06
N ASP A 141 -3.42 -34.12 -0.12
CA ASP A 141 -2.00 -34.36 -0.46
C ASP A 141 -0.99 -34.03 0.66
N GLY A 142 -1.44 -33.91 1.92
CA GLY A 142 -0.47 -33.70 3.02
C GLY A 142 -0.98 -33.32 4.41
N PHE A 143 -2.27 -33.01 4.61
CA PHE A 143 -2.81 -32.83 5.96
C PHE A 143 -3.13 -34.21 6.57
N LYS A 144 -2.31 -34.66 7.53
CA LYS A 144 -2.79 -35.56 8.58
C LYS A 144 -3.39 -34.67 9.67
N TYR A 145 -4.71 -34.70 9.79
CA TYR A 145 -5.43 -34.20 10.95
C TYR A 145 -5.19 -35.11 12.16
#